data_AF-A0A1W4WX18-F1
#
_entry.id   AF-A0A1W4WX18-F1
#
_cell.length_a   1.000
_cell.length_b   1.000
_cell.length_c   1.000
_cell.angle_alpha   90.00
_cell.angle_beta   90.00
_cell.angle_gamma   90.00
#
_symmetry.space_group_name_H-M   'P 1'
#
loop_
_entity.id
_entity.type
_entity.pdbx_description
1 polymer ?
#
loop_
_entity_poly.entity_id
_entity_poly.type
_entity_poly.pdbx_seq_one_letter_code
_entity_poly.pdbx_strand_id
1 'polypeptide(L)'
;MIDVLVTLGNTMQQARDEKQLESALDAIIQRVNDLKTSISSMIYKIENEYETLSWPTFLDNFALISGQLTSLSKLLSHDKCPTLRNLTVLPLLLSPERDDQLAQLTEGRVTTFAHDLVPDYLRTKLEPSAESKMLNLEHKAATLAYENAQKQVAAYQKVVSHVWDIVNKAREEWEVESSARGSTQQNSSVADTHLLVAAVGMGKGLKMVNNPNNQTNQGNSMIVGSQGPGRPSGPPGQSNLPPSTQPMTMNKAPSAIKTNIKSATQIHPYGR
;
A
#
# COMPACT_ATOMS: atom_id res chain seq x y z
N MET A 1 21.61 -43.71 -36.82
CA MET A 1 20.56 -43.75 -35.78
C MET A 1 20.85 -42.72 -34.68
N ILE A 2 22.06 -42.72 -34.10
CA ILE A 2 22.48 -41.72 -33.09
C ILE A 2 22.37 -40.28 -33.64
N ASP A 3 22.91 -39.99 -34.84
CA ASP A 3 22.83 -38.64 -35.43
C ASP A 3 21.40 -38.16 -35.69
N VAL A 4 20.48 -39.08 -36.00
CA VAL A 4 19.05 -38.78 -36.20
C VAL A 4 18.40 -38.40 -34.87
N LEU A 5 18.73 -39.09 -33.78
CA LEU A 5 18.26 -38.75 -32.43
C LEU A 5 18.85 -37.44 -31.91
N VAL A 6 20.13 -37.16 -32.18
CA VAL A 6 20.78 -35.88 -31.84
C VAL A 6 20.16 -34.74 -32.65
N THR A 7 19.92 -34.94 -33.94
CA THR A 7 19.28 -33.93 -34.81
C THR A 7 17.85 -33.64 -34.34
N LEU A 8 17.03 -34.67 -34.12
CA LEU A 8 15.67 -34.53 -33.59
C LEU A 8 15.64 -33.87 -32.20
N GLY A 9 16.60 -34.21 -31.33
CA GLY A 9 16.76 -33.58 -30.02
C GLY A 9 17.04 -32.08 -30.13
N ASN A 10 17.96 -31.69 -31.01
CA ASN A 10 18.26 -30.29 -31.29
C ASN A 10 17.04 -29.55 -31.89
N THR A 11 16.31 -30.16 -32.84
CA THR A 11 15.11 -29.55 -33.42
C THR A 11 14.00 -29.34 -32.38
N MET A 12 13.77 -30.31 -31.48
CA MET A 12 12.77 -30.17 -30.42
C MET A 12 13.17 -29.13 -29.36
N GLN A 13 14.47 -29.01 -29.04
CA GLN A 13 14.95 -27.96 -28.15
C GLN A 13 14.81 -26.57 -28.79
N GLN A 14 15.20 -26.43 -30.06
CA GLN A 14 15.05 -25.17 -30.81
C GLN A 14 13.59 -24.70 -30.88
N ALA A 15 12.65 -25.60 -31.20
CA ALA A 15 11.22 -25.28 -31.23
C ALA A 15 10.64 -24.89 -29.86
N ARG A 16 11.21 -25.43 -28.76
CA ARG A 16 10.85 -25.03 -27.40
C ARG A 16 11.36 -23.63 -27.07
N ASP A 17 12.60 -23.32 -27.45
CA ASP A 17 13.23 -22.02 -27.19
C ASP A 17 12.57 -20.91 -28.01
N GLU A 18 12.18 -21.19 -29.26
CA GLU A 18 11.40 -20.30 -30.12
C GLU A 18 10.02 -19.99 -29.52
N LYS A 19 9.28 -21.01 -29.06
CA LYS A 19 7.99 -20.81 -28.38
C LYS A 19 8.11 -20.06 -27.06
N GLN A 20 9.22 -20.24 -26.32
CA GLN A 20 9.50 -19.46 -25.12
C GLN A 20 9.82 -17.99 -25.45
N LEU A 21 10.50 -17.73 -26.56
CA LEU A 21 10.75 -16.38 -27.07
C LEU A 21 9.45 -15.69 -27.49
N GLU A 22 8.61 -16.33 -28.29
CA GLU A 22 7.29 -15.83 -28.71
C GLU A 22 6.45 -15.42 -27.48
N SER A 23 6.27 -16.34 -26.53
CA SER A 23 5.52 -16.07 -25.29
C SER A 23 6.12 -14.96 -24.42
N ALA A 24 7.45 -14.77 -24.44
CA ALA A 24 8.11 -13.68 -23.73
C ALA A 24 7.93 -12.34 -24.46
N LEU A 25 7.97 -12.32 -25.79
CA LEU A 25 7.72 -11.13 -26.60
C LEU A 25 6.27 -10.65 -26.44
N ASP A 26 5.28 -11.53 -26.50
CA ASP A 26 3.88 -11.21 -26.22
C ASP A 26 3.70 -10.57 -24.84
N ALA A 27 4.34 -11.15 -23.81
CA ALA A 27 4.31 -10.61 -22.46
C ALA A 27 4.95 -9.21 -22.38
N ILE A 28 6.06 -8.97 -23.08
CA ILE A 28 6.71 -7.65 -23.14
C ILE A 28 5.83 -6.64 -23.87
N ILE A 29 5.27 -7.02 -25.03
CA ILE A 29 4.37 -6.18 -25.85
C ILE A 29 3.15 -5.76 -25.02
N GLN A 30 2.52 -6.68 -24.28
CA GLN A 30 1.40 -6.35 -23.41
C GLN A 30 1.80 -5.32 -22.34
N ARG A 31 2.92 -5.51 -21.64
CA ARG A 31 3.37 -4.56 -20.59
C ARG A 31 3.73 -3.19 -21.15
N VAL A 32 4.29 -3.13 -22.36
CA VAL A 32 4.57 -1.87 -23.06
C VAL A 32 3.26 -1.18 -23.47
N ASN A 33 2.24 -1.92 -23.90
CA ASN A 33 0.92 -1.36 -24.20
C ASN A 33 0.17 -0.85 -22.96
N ASP A 34 0.25 -1.56 -21.82
CA ASP A 34 -0.31 -1.09 -20.54
C ASP A 34 0.33 0.25 -20.13
N LEU A 35 1.67 0.33 -20.24
CA LEU A 35 2.45 1.53 -19.93
C LEU A 35 2.13 2.68 -20.88
N LYS A 36 2.10 2.43 -22.19
CA LYS A 36 1.68 3.39 -23.23
C LYS A 36 0.32 3.99 -22.90
N THR A 37 -0.67 3.13 -22.63
CA THR A 37 -2.05 3.55 -22.32
C THR A 37 -2.11 4.44 -21.07
N SER A 38 -1.33 4.10 -20.05
CA SER A 38 -1.29 4.84 -18.79
C SER A 38 -0.58 6.20 -18.94
N ILE A 39 0.49 6.26 -19.73
CA ILE A 39 1.14 7.53 -20.12
C ILE A 39 0.19 8.39 -20.94
N SER A 40 -0.47 7.86 -21.97
CA SER A 40 -1.45 8.61 -22.78
C SER A 40 -2.61 9.14 -21.95
N SER A 41 -3.12 8.35 -20.99
CA SER A 41 -4.16 8.80 -20.06
C SER A 41 -3.66 9.92 -19.14
N MET A 42 -2.43 9.84 -18.65
CA MET A 42 -1.84 10.89 -17.81
C MET A 42 -1.62 12.19 -18.60
N ILE A 43 -1.11 12.10 -19.83
CA ILE A 43 -0.96 13.26 -20.73
C ILE A 43 -2.32 13.90 -20.99
N TYR A 44 -3.33 13.11 -21.37
CA TYR A 44 -4.68 13.62 -21.62
C TYR A 44 -5.25 14.39 -20.41
N LYS A 45 -5.08 13.88 -19.18
CA LYS A 45 -5.52 14.57 -17.95
C LYS A 45 -4.75 15.87 -17.72
N ILE A 46 -3.44 15.89 -17.98
CA ILE A 46 -2.61 17.10 -17.83
C ILE A 46 -2.98 18.15 -18.90
N GLU A 47 -3.40 17.75 -20.10
CA GLU A 47 -3.74 18.69 -21.17
C GLU A 47 -5.19 19.19 -21.09
N ASN A 48 -6.14 18.35 -20.66
CA ASN A 48 -7.58 18.64 -20.74
C ASN A 48 -8.26 18.83 -19.37
N GLU A 49 -7.68 18.31 -18.30
CA GLU A 49 -8.26 18.30 -16.95
C GLU A 49 -7.39 19.06 -15.92
N TYR A 50 -6.40 19.85 -16.34
CA TYR A 50 -5.44 20.50 -15.43
C TYR A 50 -6.08 21.42 -14.38
N GLU A 51 -7.23 22.04 -14.68
CA GLU A 51 -7.97 22.89 -13.73
C GLU A 51 -8.64 22.09 -12.61
N THR A 52 -8.97 20.81 -12.87
CA THR A 52 -9.66 19.91 -11.92
C THR A 52 -8.75 18.82 -11.35
N LEU A 53 -7.54 18.65 -11.90
CA LEU A 53 -6.57 17.63 -11.50
C LEU A 53 -5.99 17.90 -10.12
N SER A 54 -6.39 17.10 -9.14
CA SER A 54 -5.83 17.16 -7.79
C SER A 54 -4.41 16.55 -7.73
N TRP A 55 -3.55 17.10 -6.87
CA TRP A 55 -2.19 16.57 -6.66
C TRP A 55 -2.16 15.10 -6.18
N PRO A 56 -3.03 14.64 -5.26
CA PRO A 56 -3.15 13.21 -4.95
C PRO A 56 -3.45 12.37 -6.20
N THR A 57 -4.42 12.79 -7.03
CA THR A 57 -4.75 12.08 -8.26
C THR A 57 -3.56 12.03 -9.22
N PHE A 58 -2.81 13.12 -9.39
CA PHE A 58 -1.58 13.14 -10.18
C PHE A 58 -0.55 12.12 -9.66
N LEU A 59 -0.32 12.09 -8.34
CA LEU A 59 0.60 11.14 -7.71
C LEU A 59 0.16 9.68 -7.88
N ASP A 60 -1.13 9.38 -7.79
CA ASP A 60 -1.65 8.03 -8.01
C ASP A 60 -1.40 7.54 -9.46
N ASN A 61 -1.60 8.41 -10.45
CA ASN A 61 -1.31 8.10 -11.85
C ASN A 61 0.21 7.94 -12.09
N PHE A 62 1.03 8.76 -11.46
CA PHE A 62 2.50 8.62 -11.50
C PHE A 62 2.98 7.31 -10.84
N ALA A 63 2.41 6.95 -9.69
CA ALA A 63 2.71 5.72 -8.97
C ALA A 63 2.32 4.47 -9.79
N LEU A 64 1.19 4.51 -10.50
CA LEU A 64 0.77 3.46 -11.43
C LEU A 64 1.81 3.26 -12.56
N ILE A 65 2.24 4.33 -13.22
CA ILE A 65 3.27 4.28 -14.28
C ILE A 65 4.60 3.75 -13.73
N SER A 66 5.02 4.21 -12.55
CA SER A 66 6.23 3.71 -11.87
C SER A 66 6.13 2.22 -11.53
N GLY A 67 4.94 1.76 -11.11
CA GLY A 67 4.65 0.35 -10.85
C GLY A 67 4.72 -0.52 -12.11
N GLN A 68 4.15 -0.05 -13.23
CA GLN A 68 4.22 -0.70 -14.53
C GLN A 68 5.66 -0.79 -15.06
N LEU A 69 6.43 0.29 -14.98
CA LEU A 69 7.84 0.32 -15.37
C LEU A 69 8.68 -0.66 -14.51
N THR A 70 8.43 -0.70 -13.20
CA THR A 70 9.05 -1.68 -12.29
C THR A 70 8.67 -3.11 -12.67
N SER A 71 7.42 -3.35 -13.05
CA SER A 71 6.95 -4.68 -13.49
C SER A 71 7.59 -5.10 -14.82
N LEU A 72 7.80 -4.16 -15.76
CA LEU A 72 8.50 -4.41 -17.02
C LEU A 72 9.98 -4.74 -16.77
N SER A 73 10.67 -3.97 -15.92
CA SER A 73 12.05 -4.25 -15.52
C SER A 73 12.20 -5.64 -14.88
N LYS A 74 11.25 -6.02 -14.00
CA LYS A 74 11.22 -7.37 -13.41
C LYS A 74 11.00 -8.46 -14.46
N LEU A 75 10.09 -8.26 -15.42
CA LEU A 75 9.84 -9.22 -16.51
C LEU A 75 11.09 -9.45 -17.36
N LEU A 76 11.79 -8.36 -17.76
CA LEU A 76 13.02 -8.42 -18.55
C LEU A 76 14.21 -9.03 -17.79
N SER A 77 14.17 -9.06 -16.46
CA SER A 77 15.21 -9.62 -15.59
C SER A 77 14.88 -11.02 -15.07
N HIS A 78 13.77 -11.63 -15.51
CA HIS A 78 13.26 -12.88 -14.96
C HIS A 78 13.76 -14.09 -15.75
N ASP A 79 14.12 -15.19 -15.08
CA ASP A 79 14.72 -16.41 -15.70
C ASP A 79 13.87 -17.06 -16.82
N LYS A 80 12.56 -16.79 -16.86
CA LYS A 80 11.68 -17.24 -17.95
C LYS A 80 11.75 -16.39 -19.22
N CYS A 81 12.25 -15.15 -19.14
CA CYS A 81 12.56 -14.36 -20.32
C CYS A 81 13.86 -14.92 -20.92
N PRO A 82 13.88 -15.37 -22.19
CA PRO A 82 15.11 -15.85 -22.80
C PRO A 82 16.13 -14.71 -22.88
N THR A 83 17.42 -15.05 -22.96
CA THR A 83 18.50 -14.05 -22.96
C THR A 83 18.53 -13.27 -24.29
N LEU A 84 17.71 -12.21 -24.37
CA LEU A 84 17.58 -11.36 -25.56
C LEU A 84 18.90 -10.72 -25.99
N ARG A 85 19.88 -10.58 -25.09
CA ARG A 85 21.24 -10.11 -25.38
C ARG A 85 21.97 -10.95 -26.43
N ASN A 86 21.61 -12.23 -26.58
CA ASN A 86 22.23 -13.13 -27.56
C ASN A 86 21.50 -13.13 -28.91
N LEU A 87 20.42 -12.35 -29.04
CA LEU A 87 19.64 -12.20 -30.26
C LEU A 87 19.90 -10.82 -30.87
N THR A 88 19.71 -10.69 -32.18
CA THR A 88 19.81 -9.42 -32.89
C THR A 88 18.58 -9.21 -33.77
N VAL A 89 18.17 -7.95 -33.93
CA VAL A 89 17.06 -7.56 -34.80
C VAL A 89 17.63 -6.99 -36.09
N LEU A 90 17.21 -7.57 -37.21
CA LEU A 90 17.73 -7.33 -38.55
C LEU A 90 16.53 -7.12 -39.50
N PRO A 91 16.45 -6.01 -40.24
CA PRO A 91 15.45 -5.85 -41.30
C PRO A 91 15.63 -6.89 -42.40
N LEU A 92 14.64 -7.76 -42.61
CA LEU A 92 14.65 -8.73 -43.71
C LEU A 92 14.18 -8.14 -45.04
N LEU A 93 13.29 -7.13 -44.97
CA LEU A 93 12.75 -6.40 -46.11
C LEU A 93 12.67 -4.92 -45.73
N LEU A 94 12.98 -4.05 -46.70
CA LEU A 94 12.82 -2.61 -46.60
C LEU A 94 11.96 -2.17 -47.78
N SER A 95 10.92 -1.38 -47.51
CA SER A 95 10.00 -0.88 -48.54
C SER A 95 9.67 0.59 -48.26
N PRO A 96 9.73 1.47 -49.27
CA PRO A 96 9.23 2.84 -49.18
C PRO A 96 7.71 2.92 -49.35
N GLU A 97 7.06 1.82 -49.71
CA GLU A 97 5.60 1.77 -49.81
C GLU A 97 4.97 1.77 -48.41
N ARG A 98 3.69 2.16 -48.37
CA ARG A 98 2.92 2.14 -47.14
C ARG A 98 2.51 0.70 -46.81
N ASP A 99 2.82 0.26 -45.59
CA ASP A 99 2.34 -1.00 -45.05
C ASP A 99 1.16 -0.72 -44.10
N ASP A 100 -0.05 -1.09 -44.53
CA ASP A 100 -1.27 -0.90 -43.74
C ASP A 100 -1.37 -1.85 -42.54
N GLN A 101 -0.72 -3.02 -42.57
CA GLN A 101 -0.69 -3.92 -41.41
C GLN A 101 0.24 -3.35 -40.34
N LEU A 102 1.42 -2.87 -40.72
CA LEU A 102 2.36 -2.19 -39.83
C LEU A 102 1.75 -0.89 -39.28
N ALA A 103 1.06 -0.11 -40.11
CA ALA A 103 0.33 1.07 -39.67
C ALA A 103 -0.79 0.72 -38.68
N GLN A 104 -1.53 -0.37 -38.88
CA GLN A 104 -2.56 -0.82 -37.94
C GLN A 104 -1.95 -1.26 -36.60
N LEU A 105 -0.92 -2.10 -36.63
CA LEU A 105 -0.26 -2.63 -35.43
C LEU A 105 0.44 -1.54 -34.60
N THR A 106 0.93 -0.47 -35.24
CA THR A 106 1.61 0.65 -34.56
C THR A 106 0.72 1.85 -34.28
N GLU A 107 -0.59 1.75 -34.52
CA GLU A 107 -1.57 2.84 -34.34
C GLU A 107 -1.20 4.09 -35.17
N GLY A 108 -0.74 3.87 -36.40
CA GLY A 108 -0.34 4.89 -37.36
C GLY A 108 1.06 5.50 -37.14
N ARG A 109 1.79 5.07 -36.11
CA ARG A 109 3.13 5.61 -35.77
C ARG A 109 4.24 5.19 -36.74
N VAL A 110 4.12 3.99 -37.33
CA VAL A 110 5.04 3.49 -38.36
C VAL A 110 4.20 3.07 -39.56
N THR A 111 4.25 3.86 -40.63
CA THR A 111 3.46 3.63 -41.86
C THR A 111 4.27 3.01 -42.98
N THR A 112 5.60 3.01 -42.89
CA THR A 112 6.53 2.48 -43.87
C THR A 112 7.84 2.10 -43.16
N PHE A 113 8.61 1.18 -43.74
CA PHE A 113 9.86 0.66 -43.15
C PHE A 113 11.01 0.81 -44.17
N ALA A 114 11.37 2.06 -44.40
CA ALA A 114 12.28 2.51 -45.44
C ALA A 114 13.72 2.72 -44.94
N HIS A 115 14.70 2.74 -45.86
CA HIS A 115 16.14 2.81 -45.57
C HIS A 115 16.57 4.02 -44.75
N ASP A 116 15.85 5.12 -44.84
CA ASP A 116 16.08 6.39 -44.15
C ASP A 116 15.51 6.41 -42.72
N LEU A 117 14.40 5.70 -42.46
CA LEU A 117 13.71 5.68 -41.17
C LEU A 117 14.16 4.54 -40.24
N VAL A 118 14.61 3.41 -40.80
CA VAL A 118 15.04 2.25 -40.00
C VAL A 118 16.18 2.54 -39.01
N PRO A 119 17.18 3.40 -39.30
CA PRO A 119 18.17 3.81 -38.30
C PRO A 119 17.57 4.43 -37.03
N ASP A 120 16.46 5.15 -37.15
CA ASP A 120 15.74 5.74 -36.01
C ASP A 120 14.86 4.71 -35.30
N TYR A 121 14.13 3.87 -36.03
CA TYR A 121 13.29 2.81 -35.45
C TYR A 121 14.09 1.74 -34.69
N LEU A 122 15.30 1.42 -35.13
CA LEU A 122 16.20 0.44 -34.49
C LEU A 122 17.29 1.11 -33.63
N ARG A 123 17.15 2.40 -33.30
CA ARG A 123 18.15 3.13 -32.51
C ARG A 123 18.29 2.55 -31.10
N THR A 124 19.45 1.97 -30.82
CA THR A 124 19.85 1.52 -29.47
C THR A 124 20.66 2.56 -28.69
N LYS A 125 21.09 3.66 -29.35
CA LYS A 125 21.84 4.73 -28.69
C LYS A 125 20.92 5.53 -27.74
N LEU A 126 21.32 5.56 -26.47
CA LEU A 126 20.69 6.33 -25.38
C LEU A 126 20.43 7.80 -25.74
N GLU A 127 19.49 8.41 -24.99
CA GLU A 127 19.29 9.85 -25.03
C GLU A 127 20.50 10.61 -24.46
N PRO A 128 20.89 11.78 -25.01
CA PRO A 128 22.11 12.49 -24.61
C PRO A 128 22.18 12.82 -23.12
N SER A 129 21.03 13.06 -22.47
CA SER A 129 20.96 13.33 -21.03
C SER A 129 21.18 12.07 -20.18
N ALA A 130 20.83 10.88 -20.69
CA ALA A 130 21.11 9.59 -20.06
C ALA A 130 22.57 9.17 -20.31
N GLU A 131 23.06 9.31 -21.54
CA GLU A 131 24.47 9.09 -21.92
C GLU A 131 25.40 9.94 -21.04
N SER A 132 25.11 11.24 -20.89
CA SER A 132 25.87 12.15 -20.02
C SER A 132 25.83 11.74 -18.55
N LYS A 133 24.69 11.26 -18.03
CA LYS A 133 24.60 10.76 -16.65
C LYS A 133 25.40 9.47 -16.45
N MET A 134 25.35 8.56 -17.42
CA MET A 134 26.11 7.31 -17.41
C MET A 134 27.62 7.58 -17.39
N LEU A 135 28.13 8.41 -18.30
CA LEU A 135 29.56 8.79 -18.33
C LEU A 135 30.02 9.46 -17.02
N ASN A 136 29.19 10.31 -16.42
CA ASN A 136 29.49 10.91 -15.11
C ASN A 136 29.54 9.87 -13.97
N LEU A 137 28.73 8.81 -14.03
CA LEU A 137 28.76 7.71 -13.06
C LEU A 137 29.95 6.77 -13.30
N GLU A 138 30.28 6.46 -14.55
CA GLU A 138 31.46 5.67 -14.94
C GLU A 138 32.75 6.37 -14.52
N HIS A 139 32.87 7.69 -14.76
CA HIS A 139 34.02 8.46 -14.30
C HIS A 139 34.17 8.42 -12.77
N LYS A 140 33.07 8.61 -12.03
CA LYS A 140 33.08 8.46 -10.55
C LYS A 140 33.49 7.05 -10.13
N ALA A 141 32.96 6.01 -10.77
CA ALA A 141 33.31 4.63 -10.49
C ALA A 141 34.81 4.33 -10.75
N ALA A 142 35.37 4.86 -11.84
CA ALA A 142 36.79 4.72 -12.18
C ALA A 142 37.74 5.38 -11.16
N THR A 143 37.29 6.42 -10.45
CA THR A 143 38.07 7.05 -9.37
C THR A 143 38.03 6.30 -8.03
N LEU A 144 37.18 5.28 -7.88
CA LEU A 144 37.04 4.52 -6.63
C LEU A 144 37.94 3.28 -6.62
N ALA A 145 38.72 3.12 -5.57
CA ALA A 145 39.45 1.88 -5.31
C ALA A 145 38.46 0.74 -4.99
N TYR A 146 38.48 -0.33 -5.80
CA TYR A 146 37.51 -1.44 -5.73
C TYR A 146 37.36 -2.05 -4.33
N GLU A 147 38.47 -2.27 -3.62
CA GLU A 147 38.46 -2.83 -2.26
C GLU A 147 37.73 -1.93 -1.25
N ASN A 148 37.92 -0.61 -1.37
CA ASN A 148 37.24 0.37 -0.51
C ASN A 148 35.75 0.44 -0.84
N ALA A 149 35.39 0.38 -2.12
CA ALA A 149 33.99 0.33 -2.55
C ALA A 149 33.28 -0.93 -2.01
N GLN A 150 33.89 -2.11 -2.09
CA GLN A 150 33.32 -3.34 -1.53
C GLN A 150 33.13 -3.25 0.00
N LYS A 151 34.12 -2.75 0.75
CA LYS A 151 34.01 -2.57 2.21
C LYS A 151 32.88 -1.60 2.57
N GLN A 152 32.72 -0.51 1.83
CA GLN A 152 31.62 0.43 2.00
C GLN A 152 30.26 -0.21 1.69
N VAL A 153 30.12 -0.93 0.57
CA VAL A 153 28.88 -1.64 0.21
C VAL A 153 28.49 -2.63 1.30
N ALA A 154 29.42 -3.46 1.79
CA ALA A 154 29.14 -4.41 2.87
C ALA A 154 28.70 -3.73 4.18
N ALA A 155 29.32 -2.60 4.54
CA ALA A 155 28.94 -1.81 5.70
C ALA A 155 27.54 -1.20 5.55
N TYR A 156 27.24 -0.59 4.39
CA TYR A 156 25.90 -0.05 4.11
C TYR A 156 24.83 -1.13 4.07
N GLN A 157 25.10 -2.29 3.45
CA GLN A 157 24.20 -3.45 3.44
C GLN A 157 23.81 -3.84 4.87
N LYS A 158 24.81 -3.95 5.77
CA LYS A 158 24.58 -4.28 7.19
C LYS A 158 23.73 -3.24 7.92
N VAL A 159 23.96 -1.95 7.67
CA VAL A 159 23.16 -0.86 8.28
C VAL A 159 21.72 -0.87 7.74
N VAL A 160 21.54 -1.00 6.43
CA VAL A 160 20.20 -1.04 5.79
C VAL A 160 19.41 -2.25 6.26
N SER A 161 20.01 -3.45 6.31
CA SER A 161 19.37 -4.64 6.87
C SER A 161 19.00 -4.45 8.34
N HIS A 162 19.90 -3.88 9.17
CA HIS A 162 19.59 -3.68 10.59
C HIS A 162 18.44 -2.68 10.81
N VAL A 163 18.39 -1.59 10.06
CA VAL A 163 17.27 -0.63 10.11
C VAL A 163 15.97 -1.28 9.62
N TRP A 164 16.04 -2.09 8.56
CA TRP A 164 14.91 -2.86 8.06
C TRP A 164 14.37 -3.83 9.13
N ASP A 165 15.23 -4.58 9.81
CA ASP A 165 14.86 -5.50 10.88
C ASP A 165 14.18 -4.79 12.06
N ILE A 166 14.67 -3.61 12.46
CA ILE A 166 14.05 -2.77 13.50
C ILE A 166 12.64 -2.34 13.08
N VAL A 167 12.48 -1.86 11.84
CA VAL A 167 11.19 -1.39 11.32
C VAL A 167 10.19 -2.54 11.18
N ASN A 168 10.61 -3.70 10.67
CA ASN A 168 9.76 -4.89 10.59
C ASN A 168 9.34 -5.38 11.98
N LYS A 169 10.27 -5.45 12.95
CA LYS A 169 9.96 -5.86 14.32
C LYS A 169 8.97 -4.90 14.99
N ALA A 170 9.16 -3.60 14.84
CA ALA A 170 8.22 -2.60 15.37
C ALA A 170 6.82 -2.72 14.74
N ARG A 171 6.75 -3.00 13.43
CA ARG A 171 5.49 -3.28 12.74
C ARG A 171 4.80 -4.55 13.27
N GLU A 172 5.55 -5.65 13.44
CA GLU A 172 5.02 -6.90 14.01
C GLU A 172 4.50 -6.70 15.45
N GLU A 173 5.24 -5.97 16.29
CA GLU A 173 4.81 -5.61 17.65
C GLU A 173 3.51 -4.80 17.64
N TRP A 174 3.34 -3.85 16.72
CA TRP A 174 2.09 -3.08 16.57
C TRP A 174 0.93 -3.92 16.02
N GLU A 175 1.17 -4.84 15.08
CA GLU A 175 0.14 -5.76 14.57
C GLU A 175 -0.35 -6.71 15.68
N VAL A 176 0.57 -7.20 16.54
CA VAL A 176 0.24 -8.01 17.72
C VAL A 176 -0.52 -7.20 18.77
N GLU A 177 -0.07 -5.98 19.12
CA GLU A 177 -0.77 -5.13 20.11
C GLU A 177 -2.16 -4.72 19.61
N SER A 178 -2.30 -4.37 18.33
CA SER A 178 -3.59 -4.06 17.72
C SER A 178 -4.54 -5.26 17.74
N SER A 179 -4.02 -6.47 17.49
CA SER A 179 -4.81 -7.71 17.54
C SER A 179 -5.23 -8.07 18.97
N ALA A 180 -4.38 -7.82 19.97
CA ALA A 180 -4.67 -8.04 21.38
C ALA A 180 -5.78 -7.12 21.93
N ARG A 181 -6.03 -5.96 21.29
CA ARG A 181 -7.10 -5.04 21.74
C ARG A 181 -8.51 -5.65 21.63
N GLY A 182 -8.71 -6.64 20.76
CA GLY A 182 -9.99 -7.38 20.64
C GLY A 182 -10.38 -8.20 21.87
N SER A 183 -9.44 -8.48 22.79
CA SER A 183 -9.69 -9.20 24.05
C SER A 183 -9.46 -8.35 25.31
N THR A 184 -9.39 -7.01 25.15
CA THR A 184 -9.28 -6.09 26.29
C THR A 184 -10.50 -6.22 27.19
N GLN A 185 -10.26 -6.49 28.48
CA GLN A 185 -11.31 -6.58 29.49
C GLN A 185 -12.17 -5.31 29.49
N GLN A 186 -13.50 -5.47 29.38
CA GLN A 186 -14.44 -4.36 29.24
C GLN A 186 -14.31 -3.39 30.44
N ASN A 187 -13.76 -2.20 30.17
CA ASN A 187 -13.49 -1.18 31.19
C ASN A 187 -14.70 -0.26 31.48
N SER A 188 -15.79 -0.41 30.75
CA SER A 188 -17.04 0.35 30.92
C SER A 188 -18.25 -0.57 30.89
N SER A 189 -18.93 -0.69 32.03
CA SER A 189 -20.24 -1.38 32.13
C SER A 189 -21.35 -0.43 31.67
N VAL A 190 -22.11 -0.86 30.66
CA VAL A 190 -23.30 -0.14 30.18
C VAL A 190 -24.38 -0.09 31.27
N ALA A 191 -24.49 -1.15 32.09
CA ALA A 191 -25.41 -1.18 33.22
C ALA A 191 -25.03 -0.14 34.30
N ASP A 192 -23.74 0.02 34.61
CA ASP A 192 -23.26 0.98 35.61
C ASP A 192 -23.46 2.42 35.11
N THR A 193 -23.24 2.64 33.81
CA THR A 193 -23.57 3.91 33.14
C THR A 193 -25.05 4.25 33.29
N HIS A 194 -25.96 3.30 33.01
CA HIS A 194 -27.39 3.52 33.20
C HIS A 194 -27.79 3.73 34.66
N LEU A 195 -27.12 3.05 35.61
CA LEU A 195 -27.35 3.25 37.04
C LEU A 195 -26.96 4.66 37.48
N LEU A 196 -25.79 5.16 37.04
CA LEU A 196 -25.33 6.52 37.31
C LEU A 196 -26.26 7.56 36.69
N VAL A 197 -26.68 7.38 35.44
CA VAL A 197 -27.64 8.28 34.76
C VAL A 197 -29.00 8.30 35.50
N ALA A 198 -29.50 7.15 35.98
CA ALA A 198 -30.73 7.09 36.76
C ALA A 198 -30.58 7.69 38.17
N ALA A 199 -29.41 7.55 38.80
CA ALA A 199 -29.11 8.16 40.10
C ALA A 199 -29.02 9.70 39.99
N VAL A 200 -28.38 10.22 38.95
CA VAL A 200 -28.24 11.67 38.72
C VAL A 200 -29.54 12.31 38.21
N GLY A 201 -30.19 11.69 37.22
CA GLY A 201 -31.38 12.26 36.57
C GLY A 201 -32.70 12.01 37.32
N MET A 202 -32.80 10.97 38.14
CA MET A 202 -34.03 10.57 38.84
C MET A 202 -33.84 10.33 40.35
N GLY A 203 -32.65 10.59 40.90
CA GLY A 203 -32.33 10.31 42.32
C GLY A 203 -32.32 8.82 42.69
N LYS A 204 -32.45 7.92 41.71
CA LYS A 204 -32.74 6.50 41.95
C LYS A 204 -31.55 5.79 42.59
N GLY A 205 -31.70 5.43 43.88
CA GLY A 205 -30.67 4.79 44.69
C GLY A 205 -29.98 5.71 45.70
N LEU A 206 -30.21 7.03 45.63
CA LEU A 206 -29.77 7.97 46.66
C LEU A 206 -30.79 8.01 47.80
N LYS A 207 -30.37 7.63 49.01
CA LYS A 207 -31.21 7.79 50.21
C LYS A 207 -31.22 9.27 50.61
N MET A 208 -32.37 9.94 50.49
CA MET A 208 -32.56 11.22 51.15
C MET A 208 -32.35 11.04 52.66
N VAL A 209 -31.42 11.80 53.22
CA VAL A 209 -31.25 11.92 54.67
C VAL A 209 -32.41 12.77 55.18
N ASN A 210 -33.49 12.12 55.63
CA ASN A 210 -34.56 12.80 56.35
C ASN A 210 -33.98 13.37 57.65
N ASN A 211 -33.74 14.67 57.67
CA ASN A 211 -33.40 15.40 58.87
C ASN A 211 -34.64 15.40 59.80
N PRO A 212 -34.57 14.81 61.01
CA PRO A 212 -35.75 14.54 61.81
C PRO A 212 -36.19 15.76 62.64
N ASN A 213 -36.49 16.89 61.98
CA ASN A 213 -37.24 17.97 62.61
C ASN A 213 -37.91 18.92 61.60
N ASN A 214 -39.14 18.61 61.18
CA ASN A 214 -40.24 19.58 61.12
C ASN A 214 -41.57 18.92 60.73
N GLN A 215 -42.61 19.18 61.51
CA GLN A 215 -43.98 19.16 61.01
C GLN A 215 -44.20 20.38 60.09
N THR A 216 -45.12 20.29 59.12
CA THR A 216 -46.42 21.01 59.12
C THR A 216 -47.00 21.16 57.69
N ASN A 217 -48.29 20.82 57.55
CA ASN A 217 -49.32 21.30 56.60
C ASN A 217 -49.16 21.26 55.06
N GLN A 218 -50.22 20.68 54.46
CA GLN A 218 -51.10 21.18 53.38
C GLN A 218 -50.55 21.54 51.98
N GLY A 219 -51.28 21.07 50.96
CA GLY A 219 -51.16 21.54 49.59
C GLY A 219 -52.00 20.72 48.59
N ASN A 220 -53.32 20.91 48.57
CA ASN A 220 -54.15 20.45 47.45
C ASN A 220 -53.74 21.19 46.16
N SER A 221 -53.60 20.49 45.04
CA SER A 221 -54.01 21.04 43.74
C SER A 221 -54.26 19.93 42.70
N MET A 222 -55.11 20.23 41.72
CA MET A 222 -55.59 19.29 40.70
C MET A 222 -54.95 19.52 39.32
N ILE A 223 -54.88 18.43 38.55
CA ILE A 223 -55.21 18.29 37.11
C ILE A 223 -55.14 19.57 36.24
N VAL A 224 -54.18 19.60 35.30
CA VAL A 224 -54.23 19.95 33.84
C VAL A 224 -52.79 19.69 33.32
N GLY A 225 -52.45 19.12 32.16
CA GLY A 225 -53.21 18.54 31.05
C GLY A 225 -52.53 18.86 29.68
N SER A 226 -52.08 17.87 28.90
CA SER A 226 -51.87 17.98 27.43
C SER A 226 -51.37 16.70 26.74
N GLN A 227 -52.07 16.32 25.65
CA GLN A 227 -51.65 15.71 24.38
C GLN A 227 -50.71 14.47 24.32
N GLY A 228 -51.17 13.43 23.60
CA GLY A 228 -50.34 12.37 22.97
C GLY A 228 -49.92 12.77 21.54
N PRO A 229 -49.81 11.87 20.53
CA PRO A 229 -50.10 10.41 20.52
C PRO A 229 -48.95 9.53 19.97
N GLY A 230 -49.06 8.19 20.05
CA GLY A 230 -48.18 7.27 19.30
C GLY A 230 -48.08 5.82 19.81
N ARG A 231 -48.81 4.90 19.17
CA ARG A 231 -48.68 3.42 19.25
C ARG A 231 -48.10 2.92 17.89
N PRO A 232 -47.63 1.65 17.68
CA PRO A 232 -48.20 0.39 18.21
C PRO A 232 -47.22 -0.79 18.54
N SER A 233 -47.79 -1.91 19.06
CA SER A 233 -47.38 -3.36 18.97
C SER A 233 -45.88 -3.78 19.06
N GLY A 234 -45.39 -4.74 19.87
CA GLY A 234 -45.95 -5.99 20.48
C GLY A 234 -45.38 -7.26 19.79
N PRO A 235 -45.32 -8.50 20.36
CA PRO A 235 -45.58 -8.98 21.72
C PRO A 235 -44.40 -9.89 22.29
N PRO A 236 -44.54 -11.11 22.91
CA PRO A 236 -44.04 -11.33 24.28
C PRO A 236 -42.99 -12.45 24.47
N GLY A 237 -42.32 -12.47 25.64
CA GLY A 237 -41.45 -13.58 26.07
C GLY A 237 -41.30 -13.64 27.61
N GLN A 238 -41.52 -14.82 28.20
CA GLN A 238 -41.68 -15.05 29.65
C GLN A 238 -40.65 -16.09 30.14
N SER A 239 -39.94 -15.83 31.23
CA SER A 239 -39.35 -16.88 32.09
C SER A 239 -38.81 -16.33 33.42
N ASN A 240 -38.67 -17.24 34.39
CA ASN A 240 -38.60 -16.99 35.83
C ASN A 240 -37.23 -17.29 36.45
N LEU A 241 -36.92 -16.57 37.54
CA LEU A 241 -36.23 -17.03 38.77
C LEU A 241 -34.67 -17.21 38.80
N PRO A 242 -34.06 -17.18 40.02
CA PRO A 242 -32.62 -16.96 40.28
C PRO A 242 -31.93 -18.32 40.66
N PRO A 243 -30.72 -18.48 41.31
CA PRO A 243 -29.88 -17.60 42.15
C PRO A 243 -28.40 -17.51 41.65
N SER A 244 -27.35 -17.06 42.37
CA SER A 244 -27.13 -16.81 43.81
C SER A 244 -26.05 -15.75 44.11
N THR A 245 -25.71 -15.57 45.40
CA THR A 245 -24.74 -14.61 45.96
C THR A 245 -23.33 -15.19 46.17
N GLN A 246 -22.27 -14.42 45.89
CA GLN A 246 -21.03 -14.44 46.68
C GLN A 246 -20.19 -13.16 46.47
N PRO A 247 -19.77 -12.44 47.54
CA PRO A 247 -18.86 -11.30 47.43
C PRO A 247 -17.40 -11.76 47.57
N MET A 248 -16.58 -11.56 46.53
CA MET A 248 -15.12 -11.74 46.61
C MET A 248 -14.41 -10.41 46.88
N THR A 249 -13.33 -10.48 47.66
CA THR A 249 -12.71 -9.34 48.34
C THR A 249 -11.87 -8.46 47.41
N MET A 250 -12.09 -7.15 47.46
CA MET A 250 -11.37 -6.16 46.67
C MET A 250 -9.98 -5.88 47.26
N ASN A 251 -8.99 -6.71 46.92
CA ASN A 251 -7.59 -6.46 47.30
C ASN A 251 -7.00 -5.33 46.44
N LYS A 252 -6.78 -4.15 47.04
CA LYS A 252 -6.02 -3.06 46.41
C LYS A 252 -4.54 -3.43 46.35
N ALA A 253 -4.00 -3.63 45.14
CA ALA A 253 -2.56 -3.67 44.92
C ALA A 253 -2.01 -2.23 44.73
N PRO A 254 -1.03 -1.77 45.53
CA PRO A 254 -0.41 -0.47 45.33
C PRO A 254 0.62 -0.52 44.19
N SER A 255 0.41 0.27 43.14
CA SER A 255 1.35 0.38 42.02
C SER A 255 2.43 1.42 42.33
N ALA A 256 3.69 0.99 42.42
CA ALA A 256 4.84 1.82 42.76
C ALA A 256 5.81 1.97 41.58
N ILE A 257 5.38 2.71 40.55
CA ILE A 257 6.25 3.04 39.41
C ILE A 257 7.11 4.27 39.77
N LYS A 258 8.39 4.05 40.06
CA LYS A 258 9.41 5.12 40.15
C LYS A 258 10.00 5.41 38.76
N THR A 259 9.52 6.44 38.07
CA THR A 259 10.16 6.95 36.85
C THR A 259 11.36 7.84 37.19
N ASN A 260 12.57 7.41 36.85
CA ASN A 260 13.77 8.24 36.88
C ASN A 260 13.93 8.95 35.52
N ILE A 261 13.24 10.07 35.33
CA ILE A 261 13.41 10.91 34.13
C ILE A 261 14.66 11.78 34.33
N LYS A 262 15.77 11.40 33.71
CA LYS A 262 16.90 12.31 33.50
C LYS A 262 16.54 13.29 32.40
N SER A 263 16.38 14.56 32.76
CA SER A 263 16.12 15.65 31.81
C SER A 263 17.28 15.76 30.80
N ALA A 264 17.03 15.41 29.54
CA ALA A 264 17.97 15.65 28.45
C ALA A 264 17.94 17.14 28.08
N THR A 265 19.12 17.78 28.07
CA THR A 265 19.28 19.20 27.75
C THR A 265 18.83 19.47 26.31
N GLN A 266 17.95 20.46 26.11
CA GLN A 266 17.57 20.89 24.76
C GLN A 266 18.77 21.49 24.02
N ILE A 267 19.03 20.98 22.83
CA ILE A 267 19.88 21.63 21.81
C ILE A 267 18.99 21.80 20.57
N HIS A 268 18.54 23.03 20.31
CA HIS A 268 17.80 23.38 19.10
C HIS A 268 18.79 23.74 17.98
N PRO A 269 18.72 23.12 16.80
CA PRO A 269 19.74 23.27 15.75
C PRO A 269 19.45 24.41 14.75
N TYR A 270 18.83 25.51 15.18
CA TYR A 270 18.59 26.70 14.35
C TYR A 270 19.08 27.98 15.04
N GLY A 271 20.41 28.11 15.10
CA GLY A 271 21.07 29.42 15.16
C GLY A 271 21.09 30.05 13.76
N ARG A 272 20.96 31.37 13.70
CA ARG A 272 20.83 32.17 12.46
C ARG A 272 22.00 32.01 11.49
#